data_AF-A0A3D2JH97-F1
#
_entry.id   AF-A0A3D2JH97-F1
#
_cell.length_a   1.000
_cell.length_b   1.000
_cell.length_c   1.000
_cell.angle_alpha   90.00
_cell.angle_beta   90.00
_cell.angle_gamma   90.00
#
_symmetry.space_group_name_H-M   'P 1'
#
loop_
_entity.id
_entity.type
_entity.pdbx_description
1 polymer ?
#
loop_
_entity_poly.entity_id
_entity_poly.type
_entity_poly.pdbx_seq_one_letter_code
_entity_poly.pdbx_strand_id
1 'polypeptide(L)' 'FRRFYEPFAGSAAMTIAASHAHLAGEYVLGDILSPLINIWNSIISTPYELANAYEQIWYEQLQQDADYYNR' A
#
# COMPACT_ATOMS: atom_id res chain seq x y z
N PHE A 1 10.55 11.63 22.29
CA PHE A 1 9.52 11.33 21.29
C PHE A 1 10.21 10.99 19.98
N ARG A 2 10.04 9.79 19.43
CA ARG A 2 10.69 9.38 18.17
C ARG A 2 9.61 8.80 17.23
N ARG A 3 8.69 9.66 16.81
CA ARG A 3 7.62 9.33 15.86
C ARG A 3 7.93 9.97 14.51
N PHE A 4 7.86 9.20 13.44
CA PHE A 4 8.08 9.66 12.07
C PHE A 4 6.73 9.97 11.41
N TYR A 5 6.61 11.14 10.80
CA TYR A 5 5.38 11.56 10.11
C TYR A 5 5.68 11.71 8.62
N GLU A 6 4.95 10.97 7.78
CA GLU A 6 5.02 11.05 6.32
C GLU A 6 3.65 11.46 5.76
N PRO A 7 3.36 12.77 5.66
CA PRO A 7 2.03 13.27 5.30
C PRO A 7 1.69 13.16 3.81
N PHE A 8 2.66 12.80 2.97
CA PHE A 8 2.53 12.60 1.53
C PHE A 8 3.17 11.26 1.15
N ALA A 9 2.62 10.18 1.70
CA ALA A 9 3.28 8.88 1.70
C ALA A 9 3.46 8.32 0.29
N GLY A 10 2.48 8.42 -0.62
CA GLY A 10 2.58 7.72 -1.90
C GLY A 10 2.84 6.21 -1.66
N SER A 11 4.03 5.75 -2.05
CA SER A 11 4.54 4.39 -1.80
C SER A 11 5.10 4.14 -0.39
N ALA A 12 5.05 5.13 0.50
CA ALA A 12 5.60 5.11 1.86
C ALA A 12 7.06 4.65 1.93
N ALA A 13 7.83 4.87 0.87
CA ALA A 13 9.21 4.38 0.76
C ALA A 13 10.09 4.89 1.91
N MET A 14 9.89 6.13 2.35
CA MET A 14 10.64 6.69 3.48
C MET A 14 10.24 6.06 4.80
N THR A 15 8.94 5.86 5.06
CA THR A 15 8.49 5.14 6.26
C THR A 15 9.02 3.71 6.29
N ILE A 16 9.00 2.98 5.18
CA ILE A 16 9.56 1.63 5.11
C ILE A 16 11.05 1.65 5.45
N ALA A 17 11.84 2.50 4.77
CA ALA A 17 13.28 2.60 5.02
C ALA A 17 13.58 3.01 6.48
N ALA A 18 12.85 3.99 7.02
CA ALA A 18 13.00 4.45 8.39
C ALA A 18 12.57 3.40 9.43
N SER A 19 11.56 2.57 9.12
CA SER A 19 11.14 1.44 9.95
C SER A 19 12.18 0.33 9.99
N HIS A 20 12.73 -0.02 8.81
CA HIS A 20 13.77 -1.03 8.67
C HIS A 20 15.07 -0.63 9.40
N ALA A 21 15.45 0.65 9.34
CA ALA A 21 16.61 1.18 10.05
C ALA A 21 16.33 1.56 11.52
N HIS A 22 15.15 1.23 12.07
CA HIS A 22 14.74 1.53 13.45
C HIS A 22 14.93 3.01 13.83
N LEU A 23 14.63 3.92 12.90
CA LEU A 23 14.82 5.36 13.08
C LEU A 23 13.72 6.04 13.91
N ALA A 24 12.67 5.31 14.27
CA ALA A 24 11.55 5.76 15.09
C ALA A 24 10.91 4.57 15.83
N GLY A 25 10.18 4.84 16.91
CA GLY A 25 9.37 3.84 17.61
C GLY A 25 7.94 3.76 17.07
N GLU A 26 7.50 4.80 16.35
CA GLU A 26 6.15 4.90 15.80
C GLU A 26 6.20 5.64 14.46
N TYR A 27 5.31 5.25 13.54
CA TYR A 27 5.26 5.77 12.18
C TYR A 27 3.82 6.15 11.85
N VAL A 28 3.63 7.38 11.35
CA VAL A 28 2.32 7.91 10.97
C VAL A 28 2.36 8.26 9.50
N LEU A 29 1.59 7.52 8.70
CA LEU A 29 1.45 7.71 7.27
C LEU A 29 0.19 8.51 6.98
N GLY A 30 0.28 9.45 6.04
CA GLY A 30 -0.83 10.21 5.52
C GLY A 30 -0.69 10.46 4.02
N ASP A 31 -1.81 10.61 3.35
CA ASP A 31 -1.91 11.02 1.95
C ASP A 31 -3.30 11.62 1.73
N ILE A 32 -3.46 12.50 0.74
CA ILE A 32 -4.76 13.07 0.39
C ILE A 32 -5.67 12.04 -0.28
N LEU A 33 -5.08 11.04 -0.94
CA LEU A 33 -5.83 9.99 -1.62
C LEU A 33 -6.29 8.94 -0.61
N SER A 34 -7.54 9.06 -0.16
CA SER A 34 -8.17 8.04 0.72
C SER A 34 -8.04 6.60 0.21
N PRO A 35 -8.17 6.30 -1.11
CA PRO A 35 -7.94 4.95 -1.61
C PRO A 35 -6.53 4.42 -1.33
N LEU A 36 -5.52 5.28 -1.40
CA LEU A 36 -4.13 4.90 -1.15
C LEU A 36 -3.92 4.54 0.34
N ILE A 37 -4.50 5.31 1.25
CA ILE A 37 -4.46 4.99 2.69
C ILE A 37 -5.22 3.69 3.01
N ASN A 38 -6.30 3.41 2.30
CA ASN A 38 -7.02 2.13 2.43
C ASN A 38 -6.18 0.94 1.96
N ILE A 39 -5.40 1.10 0.89
CA ILE A 39 -4.43 0.09 0.45
C ILE A 39 -3.38 -0.13 1.56
N TRP A 40 -2.81 0.93 2.13
CA TRP A 40 -1.86 0.82 3.25
C TRP A 40 -2.43 0.09 4.46
N ASN A 41 -3.67 0.43 4.87
CA ASN A 41 -4.36 -0.27 5.94
C ASN A 41 -4.52 -1.78 5.64
N SER A 42 -4.80 -2.13 4.38
CA SER A 42 -4.94 -3.52 3.94
C SER A 42 -3.60 -4.26 3.88
N ILE A 43 -2.52 -3.61 3.41
CA ILE A 43 -1.16 -4.16 3.43
C ILE A 43 -0.75 -4.54 4.85
N ILE A 44 -1.10 -3.72 5.85
CA ILE A 44 -0.71 -3.94 7.24
C ILE A 44 -1.63 -4.98 7.92
N SER A 45 -2.94 -4.90 7.69
CA SER A 45 -3.93 -5.67 8.45
C SER A 45 -4.28 -7.02 7.83
N THR A 46 -4.33 -7.09 6.49
CA THR A 46 -4.75 -8.28 5.73
C THR A 46 -3.88 -8.50 4.47
N PRO A 47 -2.54 -8.58 4.61
CA PRO A 47 -1.60 -8.57 3.47
C PRO A 47 -1.86 -9.68 2.44
N TYR A 48 -2.18 -10.89 2.91
CA TYR A 48 -2.40 -12.03 2.01
C TYR A 48 -3.71 -11.93 1.24
N GLU A 49 -4.77 -11.40 1.86
CA GLU A 49 -6.04 -11.19 1.16
C GLU A 49 -5.89 -10.15 0.06
N LEU A 50 -5.20 -9.04 0.37
CA LEU A 50 -4.88 -8.02 -0.62
C LEU A 50 -4.02 -8.59 -1.76
N ALA A 51 -2.94 -9.30 -1.42
CA ALA A 51 -2.05 -9.89 -2.42
C ALA A 51 -2.79 -10.88 -3.33
N ASN A 52 -3.62 -11.76 -2.76
CA ASN A 52 -4.41 -12.73 -3.53
C ASN A 52 -5.43 -12.05 -4.45
N ALA A 53 -6.08 -10.98 -3.97
CA ALA A 53 -7.03 -10.22 -4.79
C ALA A 53 -6.31 -9.55 -5.99
N TYR A 54 -5.15 -8.95 -5.76
CA TYR A 54 -4.33 -8.37 -6.82
C TYR A 54 -3.77 -9.44 -7.78
N GLU A 55 -3.37 -10.60 -7.26
CA GLU A 55 -2.90 -11.73 -8.07
C GLU A 55 -4.01 -12.24 -9.01
N GLN A 56 -5.23 -12.39 -8.49
CA GLN A 56 -6.38 -12.79 -9.29
C GLN A 56 -6.63 -11.79 -10.44
N ILE A 57 -6.66 -10.48 -10.14
CA ILE A 57 -6.81 -9.44 -11.15
C ILE A 57 -5.69 -9.54 -12.20
N TRP A 58 -4.45 -9.73 -11.74
CA TRP A 58 -3.28 -9.82 -12.61
C TRP A 58 -3.34 -10.99 -13.59
N TYR A 59 -3.82 -12.16 -13.17
CA TYR A 59 -3.91 -13.33 -14.05
C TYR A 59 -5.16 -13.35 -14.93
N GLU A 60 -6.29 -12.86 -14.44
CA GLU A 60 -7.53 -12.79 -15.21
C GLU A 60 -7.38 -11.93 -16.46
N GLN A 61 -6.58 -10.86 -16.41
CA GLN A 61 -6.32 -10.01 -17.58
C GLN A 61 -5.81 -10.84 -18.79
N LEU A 62 -5.05 -11.92 -18.54
CA LEU A 62 -4.41 -12.70 -19.60
C LEU A 62 -5.42 -13.52 -20.41
N GLN A 63 -6.64 -13.69 -19.88
CA GLN A 63 -7.72 -14.43 -20.50
C GLN A 63 -8.82 -13.51 -21.05
N GLN A 64 -8.67 -12.20 -20.92
CA GLN A 64 -9.71 -11.21 -21.22
C GLN A 64 -9.28 -10.29 -22.35
N ASP A 65 -10.27 -9.62 -22.96
CA ASP A 65 -10.03 -8.65 -24.03
C ASP A 65 -9.32 -7.39 -23.50
N ALA A 66 -8.79 -6.56 -24.39
CA ALA A 66 -7.99 -5.37 -24.06
C ALA A 66 -8.68 -4.36 -23.12
N ASP A 67 -9.99 -4.46 -22.95
CA ASP A 67 -10.81 -3.62 -22.07
C ASP A 67 -10.93 -4.10 -20.62
N TYR A 68 -10.23 -5.16 -20.19
CA TYR A 68 -10.36 -5.75 -18.85
C TYR A 68 -10.35 -4.73 -17.70
N TYR A 69 -9.48 -3.72 -17.75
CA TYR A 69 -9.32 -2.72 -16.70
C TYR A 69 -10.27 -1.51 -16.79
N ASN A 70 -10.99 -1.37 -17.91
CA ASN A 70 -11.92 -0.26 -18.13
C ASN A 70 -13.36 -0.59 -17.71
N ARG A 71 -13.58 -1.79 -17.17
CA ARG A 71 -14.89 -2.30 -16.76
C ARG A 71 -15.31 -1.81 -15.37
#